data_AF-A0A956HA19-F1
#
_entry.id   AF-A0A956HA19-F1
#
_cell.length_a   1.000
_cell.length_b   1.000
_cell.length_c   1.000
_cell.angle_alpha   90.00
_cell.angle_beta   90.00
_cell.angle_gamma   90.00
#
_symmetry.space_group_name_H-M   'P 1'
#
loop_
_entity.id
_entity.type
_entity.pdbx_description
1 polymer ?
#
loop_
_entity_poly.entity_id
_entity_poly.type
_entity_poly.pdbx_seq_one_letter_code
_entity_poly.pdbx_strand_id
1 'polypeptide(L)'
;GALVTQTEKASCGPWSAGRFITLADDLATAFPCAAEVGISGDIEERQIEALLRAAGPEYAGVGGCNEGFIRDDALLVVVVITDEDDGSIVPGEESSVGDPPQWFDELVAIKGGIESNAVVLALIGRPLPNDCNPNDTFTAKVGHRIKAFVDLFSYGRIGDVCAGDYAPFFNESLALISEACEGFVPFE
;
A
#
# COMPACT_ATOMS: atom_id res chain seq x y z
N GLY A 1 13.41 0.76 -2.93
CA GLY A 1 12.61 0.44 -1.74
C GLY A 1 12.56 -1.07 -1.60
N ALA A 2 12.90 -1.60 -0.44
CA ALA A 2 12.65 -3.00 -0.09
C ALA A 2 11.44 -3.02 0.86
N LEU A 3 10.68 -4.11 0.89
CA LEU A 3 9.79 -4.37 2.03
C LEU A 3 10.67 -4.32 3.29
N VAL A 4 10.44 -3.32 4.12
CA VAL A 4 11.48 -2.70 4.96
C VAL A 4 12.00 -3.66 6.03
N THR A 5 13.34 -3.77 6.13
CA THR A 5 14.05 -4.44 7.24
C THR A 5 14.93 -3.46 8.05
N GLN A 6 14.95 -2.18 7.67
CA GLN A 6 15.72 -1.14 8.36
C GLN A 6 14.95 0.18 8.35
N THR A 7 14.65 0.70 9.53
CA THR A 7 14.08 2.03 9.71
C THR A 7 15.14 3.00 10.22
N GLU A 8 14.82 4.29 10.28
CA GLU A 8 15.72 5.30 10.86
C GLU A 8 15.99 5.06 12.36
N LYS A 9 15.09 4.34 13.05
CA LYS A 9 15.16 4.13 14.50
C LYS A 9 15.72 2.77 14.90
N ALA A 10 15.56 1.72 14.08
CA ALA A 10 16.07 0.40 14.40
C ALA A 10 16.31 -0.48 13.16
N SER A 11 17.18 -1.47 13.31
CA SER A 11 17.16 -2.65 12.44
C SER A 11 15.99 -3.53 12.87
N CYS A 12 15.02 -3.73 11.98
CA CYS A 12 13.85 -4.55 12.23
C CYS A 12 14.01 -5.91 11.56
N GLY A 13 13.91 -6.98 12.35
CA GLY A 13 14.19 -8.35 11.90
C GLY A 13 15.68 -8.76 12.02
N PRO A 14 16.11 -9.84 11.34
CA PRO A 14 15.28 -10.71 10.50
C PRO A 14 14.13 -11.34 11.29
N TRP A 15 13.03 -11.59 10.61
CA TRP A 15 11.84 -12.24 11.14
C TRP A 15 12.01 -13.76 11.09
N SER A 16 11.06 -14.47 11.69
CA SER A 16 11.10 -15.93 11.85
C SER A 16 11.21 -16.67 10.52
N ALA A 17 10.62 -16.11 9.44
CA ALA A 17 10.71 -16.63 8.08
C ALA A 17 11.69 -15.83 7.19
N GLY A 18 12.64 -15.10 7.78
CA GLY A 18 13.61 -14.29 7.06
C GLY A 18 13.16 -12.84 6.89
N ARG A 19 12.81 -12.44 5.66
CA ARG A 19 12.57 -11.02 5.32
C ARG A 19 11.13 -10.55 5.57
N PHE A 20 10.17 -11.46 5.63
CA PHE A 20 8.76 -11.13 5.77
C PHE A 20 8.26 -11.49 7.17
N ILE A 21 7.45 -10.60 7.74
CA ILE A 21 6.75 -10.85 9.00
C ILE A 21 5.71 -11.96 8.75
N THR A 22 5.63 -12.91 9.66
CA THR A 22 4.69 -14.04 9.59
C THR A 22 3.96 -14.23 10.91
N LEU A 23 2.99 -15.15 10.94
CA LEU A 23 2.31 -15.55 12.19
C LEU A 23 3.24 -16.27 13.18
N ALA A 24 4.47 -16.62 12.80
CA ALA A 24 5.47 -17.12 13.73
C ALA A 24 6.15 -16.00 14.54
N ASP A 25 5.99 -14.74 14.13
CA ASP A 25 6.52 -13.56 14.80
C ASP A 25 5.49 -12.98 15.79
N ASP A 26 5.99 -12.25 16.79
CA ASP A 26 5.12 -11.38 17.60
C ASP A 26 4.73 -10.14 16.79
N LEU A 27 3.57 -10.20 16.12
CA LEU A 27 3.07 -9.13 15.27
C LEU A 27 2.94 -7.78 15.99
N ALA A 28 2.62 -7.81 17.29
CA ALA A 28 2.45 -6.60 18.10
C ALA A 28 3.78 -5.87 18.34
N THR A 29 4.91 -6.58 18.19
CA THR A 29 6.26 -6.02 18.26
C THR A 29 6.84 -5.80 16.85
N ALA A 30 6.65 -6.74 15.93
CA ALA A 30 7.27 -6.74 14.62
C ALA A 30 6.73 -5.63 13.70
N PHE A 31 5.40 -5.48 13.62
CA PHE A 31 4.80 -4.50 12.72
C PHE A 31 5.12 -3.06 13.13
N PRO A 32 4.98 -2.64 14.41
CA PRO A 32 5.35 -1.28 14.81
C PRO A 32 6.82 -0.96 14.52
N CYS A 33 7.74 -1.92 14.66
CA CYS A 33 9.13 -1.71 14.28
C CYS A 33 9.25 -1.39 12.78
N ALA A 34 8.69 -2.24 11.92
CA ALA A 34 8.80 -2.10 10.46
C ALA A 34 8.04 -0.87 9.92
N ALA A 35 6.95 -0.47 10.59
CA ALA A 35 6.11 0.66 10.22
C ALA A 35 6.66 2.01 10.71
N GLU A 36 7.70 2.01 11.56
CA GLU A 36 8.29 3.25 12.09
C GLU A 36 9.23 3.90 11.08
N VAL A 37 8.66 4.38 9.98
CA VAL A 37 9.37 5.12 8.91
C VAL A 37 9.48 6.61 9.26
N GLY A 38 10.41 7.31 8.60
CA GLY A 38 10.56 8.75 8.75
C GLY A 38 9.35 9.52 8.23
N ILE A 39 9.20 10.76 8.69
CA ILE A 39 8.11 11.70 8.29
C ILE A 39 8.60 12.80 7.33
N SER A 40 9.81 12.64 6.79
CA SER A 40 10.45 13.61 5.91
C SER A 40 10.89 12.90 4.64
N GLY A 41 10.64 13.53 3.51
CA GLY A 41 10.89 12.96 2.20
C GLY A 41 10.89 14.04 1.13
N ASP A 42 10.87 13.59 -0.11
CA ASP A 42 10.58 14.44 -1.25
C ASP A 42 9.13 14.95 -1.17
N ILE A 43 8.85 16.11 -1.76
CA ILE A 43 7.48 16.60 -1.94
C ILE A 43 6.80 15.94 -3.14
N GLU A 44 7.57 15.27 -4.01
CA GLU A 44 7.07 14.42 -5.08
C GLU A 44 6.70 13.04 -4.54
N GLU A 45 5.42 12.85 -4.23
CA GLU A 45 4.92 11.61 -3.66
C GLU A 45 4.66 10.56 -4.76
N ARG A 46 5.14 9.33 -4.53
CA ARG A 46 5.16 8.25 -5.54
C ARG A 46 4.74 6.90 -4.96
N GLN A 47 3.62 6.88 -4.25
CA GLN A 47 3.12 5.71 -3.52
C GLN A 47 2.85 4.53 -4.47
N ILE A 48 2.29 4.80 -5.65
CA ILE A 48 1.96 3.76 -6.63
C ILE A 48 3.21 3.24 -7.34
N GLU A 49 4.17 4.10 -7.70
CA GLU A 49 5.46 3.63 -8.22
C GLU A 49 6.17 2.76 -7.18
N ALA A 50 6.16 3.16 -5.91
CA ALA A 50 6.76 2.37 -4.83
C ALA A 50 6.11 0.98 -4.71
N LEU A 51 4.77 0.91 -4.78
CA LEU A 51 4.01 -0.33 -4.80
C LEU A 51 4.39 -1.22 -6.00
N LEU A 52 4.28 -0.68 -7.21
CA LEU A 52 4.47 -1.45 -8.46
C LEU A 52 5.90 -1.94 -8.59
N ARG A 53 6.89 -1.16 -8.17
CA ARG A 53 8.28 -1.63 -8.14
C ARG A 53 8.48 -2.71 -7.08
N ALA A 54 7.94 -2.52 -5.87
CA ALA A 54 8.10 -3.49 -4.77
C ALA A 54 7.48 -4.86 -5.11
N ALA A 55 6.33 -4.87 -5.77
CA ALA A 55 5.62 -6.09 -6.19
C ALA A 55 6.05 -6.59 -7.58
N GLY A 56 6.65 -5.74 -8.40
CA GLY A 56 7.07 -6.06 -9.75
C GLY A 56 8.36 -6.88 -9.83
N PRO A 57 8.73 -7.34 -11.04
CA PRO A 57 9.87 -8.24 -11.24
C PRO A 57 11.22 -7.66 -10.83
N GLU A 58 11.37 -6.32 -10.78
CA GLU A 58 12.59 -5.66 -10.31
C GLU A 58 12.96 -6.08 -8.88
N TYR A 59 11.98 -6.13 -7.97
CA TYR A 59 12.23 -6.46 -6.57
C TYR A 59 11.64 -7.80 -6.15
N ALA A 60 10.50 -8.24 -6.69
CA ALA A 60 9.87 -9.50 -6.32
C ALA A 60 10.35 -10.72 -7.15
N GLY A 61 11.08 -10.49 -8.25
CA GLY A 61 11.65 -11.55 -9.08
C GLY A 61 12.82 -12.29 -8.44
N VAL A 62 13.31 -13.33 -9.13
CA VAL A 62 14.44 -14.16 -8.69
C VAL A 62 15.69 -13.30 -8.43
N GLY A 63 16.28 -13.40 -7.24
CA GLY A 63 17.42 -12.60 -6.79
C GLY A 63 17.07 -11.18 -6.34
N GLY A 64 15.79 -10.78 -6.43
CA GLY A 64 15.29 -9.49 -5.99
C GLY A 64 15.18 -9.37 -4.46
N CYS A 65 15.09 -8.13 -3.96
CA CYS A 65 15.00 -7.87 -2.52
C CYS A 65 13.74 -8.45 -1.85
N ASN A 66 12.65 -8.51 -2.61
CA ASN A 66 11.34 -9.01 -2.21
C ASN A 66 11.03 -10.38 -2.83
N GLU A 67 12.04 -11.10 -3.31
CA GLU A 67 11.87 -12.45 -3.85
C GLU A 67 11.06 -13.33 -2.88
N GLY A 68 10.01 -13.95 -3.40
CA GLY A 68 9.10 -14.82 -2.65
C GLY A 68 7.93 -14.10 -1.96
N PHE A 69 7.83 -12.77 -2.05
CA PHE A 69 6.67 -12.05 -1.51
C PHE A 69 5.41 -12.28 -2.35
N ILE A 70 5.52 -12.06 -3.67
CA ILE A 70 4.43 -12.36 -4.60
C ILE A 70 4.43 -13.85 -4.86
N ARG A 71 3.34 -14.51 -4.41
CA ARG A 71 3.09 -15.93 -4.65
C ARG A 71 1.90 -16.10 -5.56
N ASP A 72 1.96 -17.11 -6.41
CA ASP A 72 0.93 -17.54 -7.34
C ASP A 72 -0.28 -18.20 -6.65
N ASP A 73 -0.05 -18.74 -5.45
CA ASP A 73 -1.02 -19.42 -4.58
C ASP A 73 -1.60 -18.54 -3.46
N ALA A 74 -1.40 -17.22 -3.51
CA ALA A 74 -1.82 -16.31 -2.45
C ALA A 74 -2.48 -15.03 -2.97
N LEU A 75 -3.46 -14.53 -2.23
CA LEU A 75 -4.04 -13.20 -2.42
C LEU A 75 -3.00 -12.11 -2.15
N LEU A 76 -2.97 -11.05 -2.97
CA LEU A 76 -2.20 -9.85 -2.68
C LEU A 76 -3.09 -8.80 -2.01
N VAL A 77 -2.77 -8.42 -0.78
CA VAL A 77 -3.44 -7.31 -0.09
C VAL A 77 -2.50 -6.11 -0.07
N VAL A 78 -2.94 -5.01 -0.67
CA VAL A 78 -2.22 -3.73 -0.72
C VAL A 78 -2.90 -2.76 0.23
N VAL A 79 -2.11 -2.07 1.04
CA VAL A 79 -2.58 -0.97 1.90
C VAL A 79 -1.73 0.26 1.63
N VAL A 80 -2.34 1.29 1.05
CA VAL A 80 -1.72 2.61 0.86
C VAL A 80 -2.17 3.53 1.99
N ILE A 81 -1.24 4.17 2.69
CA ILE A 81 -1.54 5.13 3.75
C ILE A 81 -0.74 6.40 3.43
N THR A 82 -1.43 7.51 3.20
CA THR A 82 -0.79 8.77 2.81
C THR A 82 -1.68 9.96 3.13
N ASP A 83 -1.07 11.06 3.55
CA ASP A 83 -1.70 12.36 3.70
C ASP A 83 -1.60 13.24 2.45
N GLU A 84 -0.94 12.76 1.39
CA GLU A 84 -0.82 13.44 0.10
C GLU A 84 -1.35 12.56 -1.07
N ASP A 85 -1.60 13.17 -2.24
CA ASP A 85 -1.93 12.42 -3.46
C ASP A 85 -0.67 11.81 -4.10
N ASP A 86 -0.83 10.88 -5.04
CA ASP A 86 0.28 10.39 -5.87
C ASP A 86 0.65 11.42 -6.94
N GLY A 87 1.56 12.33 -6.60
CA GLY A 87 2.15 13.31 -7.49
C GLY A 87 2.72 14.53 -6.79
N SER A 88 3.10 15.54 -7.59
CA SER A 88 3.62 16.82 -7.09
C SER A 88 2.54 17.90 -7.05
N ILE A 89 2.58 18.72 -6.01
CA ILE A 89 1.84 19.99 -5.94
C ILE A 89 2.45 21.07 -6.83
N VAL A 90 3.64 20.82 -7.41
CA VAL A 90 4.35 21.73 -8.31
C VAL A 90 3.96 21.42 -9.76
N PRO A 91 3.44 22.40 -10.53
CA PRO A 91 3.10 22.19 -11.93
C PRO A 91 4.31 21.77 -12.78
N GLY A 92 4.22 20.60 -13.41
CA GLY A 92 5.25 20.08 -14.33
C GLY A 92 6.30 19.18 -13.69
N GLU A 93 6.18 18.88 -12.40
CA GLU A 93 7.00 17.88 -11.71
C GLU A 93 6.43 16.47 -11.82
N GLU A 94 7.29 15.47 -11.58
CA GLU A 94 7.02 14.08 -11.88
C GLU A 94 6.23 13.39 -10.75
N SER A 95 5.12 12.76 -11.11
CA SER A 95 4.38 11.81 -10.26
C SER A 95 4.83 10.38 -10.55
N SER A 96 4.22 9.37 -9.90
CA SER A 96 4.35 8.00 -10.41
C SER A 96 4.01 7.99 -11.90
N VAL A 97 4.88 7.35 -12.70
CA VAL A 97 4.73 7.27 -14.16
C VAL A 97 3.40 6.59 -14.47
N GLY A 98 2.62 7.20 -15.36
CA GLY A 98 1.32 6.69 -15.81
C GLY A 98 0.12 7.30 -15.08
N ASP A 99 -1.01 6.63 -15.21
CA ASP A 99 -2.30 7.03 -14.67
C ASP A 99 -3.03 5.85 -13.99
N PRO A 100 -4.14 6.11 -13.25
CA PRO A 100 -4.81 5.07 -12.49
C PRO A 100 -5.22 3.82 -13.30
N PRO A 101 -5.77 3.92 -14.53
CA PRO A 101 -5.97 2.76 -15.40
C PRO A 101 -4.69 1.97 -15.71
N GLN A 102 -3.58 2.64 -16.03
CA GLN A 102 -2.32 1.96 -16.29
C GLN A 102 -1.80 1.23 -15.06
N TRP A 103 -1.86 1.86 -13.89
CA TRP A 103 -1.44 1.24 -12.62
C TRP A 103 -2.30 0.04 -12.25
N PHE A 104 -3.61 0.12 -12.53
CA PHE A 104 -4.53 -1.00 -12.35
C PHE A 104 -4.10 -2.19 -13.22
N ASP A 105 -3.90 -1.96 -14.51
CA ASP A 105 -3.46 -3.01 -15.44
C ASP A 105 -2.13 -3.64 -15.00
N GLU A 106 -1.17 -2.83 -14.53
CA GLU A 106 0.12 -3.30 -14.02
C GLU A 106 -0.01 -4.15 -12.75
N LEU A 107 -0.81 -3.73 -11.76
CA LEU A 107 -1.02 -4.50 -10.54
C LEU A 107 -1.79 -5.80 -10.80
N VAL A 108 -2.78 -5.77 -11.68
CA VAL A 108 -3.54 -6.95 -12.08
C VAL A 108 -2.66 -7.94 -12.85
N ALA A 109 -1.75 -7.45 -13.69
CA ALA A 109 -0.77 -8.29 -14.38
C ALA A 109 0.16 -9.05 -13.42
N ILE A 110 0.55 -8.44 -12.29
CA ILE A 110 1.34 -9.12 -11.23
C ILE A 110 0.58 -10.34 -10.67
N LYS A 111 -0.76 -10.33 -10.72
CA LYS A 111 -1.63 -11.41 -10.22
C LYS A 111 -2.27 -12.23 -11.35
N GLY A 112 -1.51 -12.46 -12.42
CA GLY A 112 -1.91 -13.36 -13.51
C GLY A 112 -3.02 -12.80 -14.41
N GLY A 113 -3.26 -11.49 -14.37
CA GLY A 113 -4.38 -10.87 -15.10
C GLY A 113 -5.74 -11.06 -14.42
N ILE A 114 -5.76 -11.52 -13.16
CA ILE A 114 -6.97 -11.83 -12.41
C ILE A 114 -7.16 -10.75 -11.35
N GLU A 115 -8.01 -9.76 -11.65
CA GLU A 115 -8.24 -8.61 -10.76
C GLU A 115 -8.66 -9.02 -9.35
N SER A 116 -9.55 -10.01 -9.22
CA SER A 116 -10.04 -10.52 -7.95
C SER A 116 -8.98 -11.16 -7.05
N ASN A 117 -7.76 -11.40 -7.56
CA ASN A 117 -6.63 -11.90 -6.78
C ASN A 117 -5.86 -10.77 -6.05
N ALA A 118 -6.33 -9.53 -6.13
CA ALA A 118 -5.82 -8.39 -5.40
C ALA A 118 -6.92 -7.70 -4.58
N VAL A 119 -6.57 -7.23 -3.39
CA VAL A 119 -7.39 -6.34 -2.55
C VAL A 119 -6.60 -5.07 -2.36
N VAL A 120 -7.20 -3.92 -2.65
CA VAL A 120 -6.51 -2.63 -2.57
C VAL A 120 -7.23 -1.71 -1.59
N LEU A 121 -6.57 -1.44 -0.47
CA LEU A 121 -7.07 -0.57 0.59
C LEU A 121 -6.28 0.73 0.58
N ALA A 122 -6.94 1.85 0.79
CA ALA A 122 -6.28 3.14 0.91
C ALA A 122 -6.84 3.98 2.06
N LEU A 123 -5.97 4.52 2.90
CA LEU A 123 -6.26 5.57 3.87
C LEU A 123 -5.64 6.87 3.31
N ILE A 124 -6.50 7.75 2.79
CA ILE A 124 -6.10 8.99 2.13
C ILE A 124 -6.86 10.18 2.72
N GLY A 125 -6.38 11.40 2.48
CA GLY A 125 -7.12 12.60 2.84
C GLY A 125 -8.43 12.75 2.06
N ARG A 126 -9.41 13.38 2.69
CA ARG A 126 -10.77 13.59 2.17
C ARG A 126 -11.04 15.07 1.85
N PRO A 127 -12.04 15.38 1.00
CA PRO A 127 -12.43 16.76 0.75
C PRO A 127 -12.74 17.52 2.04
N LEU A 128 -12.38 18.81 2.07
CA LEU A 128 -12.56 19.63 3.26
C LEU A 128 -14.06 19.78 3.65
N PRO A 129 -14.36 19.89 4.96
CA PRO A 129 -13.40 19.89 6.08
C PRO A 129 -12.85 18.49 6.35
N ASN A 130 -11.51 18.38 6.46
CA ASN A 130 -10.79 17.17 6.81
C ASN A 130 -9.94 17.49 8.05
N ASP A 131 -10.12 16.71 9.11
CA ASP A 131 -9.83 17.12 10.50
C ASP A 131 -8.50 16.57 11.05
N CYS A 132 -7.53 16.18 10.20
CA CYS A 132 -6.21 15.70 10.68
C CYS A 132 -5.65 16.63 11.76
N ASN A 133 -5.71 17.94 11.49
CA ASN A 133 -5.61 18.97 12.49
C ASN A 133 -6.33 20.23 11.99
N PRO A 134 -7.44 20.67 12.62
CA PRO A 134 -8.19 21.84 12.17
C PRO A 134 -7.41 23.16 12.30
N ASN A 135 -6.26 23.16 12.98
CA ASN A 135 -5.40 24.32 13.16
C ASN A 135 -4.15 24.31 12.25
N ASP A 136 -3.98 23.28 11.41
CA ASP A 136 -2.83 23.17 10.51
C ASP A 136 -3.20 23.54 9.08
N THR A 137 -2.44 24.45 8.47
CA THR A 137 -2.58 24.80 7.05
C THR A 137 -2.01 23.73 6.12
N PHE A 138 -1.19 22.81 6.65
CA PHE A 138 -0.63 21.64 5.98
C PHE A 138 -1.35 20.35 6.42
N THR A 139 -2.69 20.37 6.39
CA THR A 139 -3.50 19.17 6.57
C THR A 139 -3.45 18.25 5.34
N ALA A 140 -3.75 16.97 5.56
CA ALA A 140 -3.84 15.95 4.52
C ALA A 140 -4.65 16.43 3.30
N LYS A 141 -4.06 16.26 2.12
CA LYS A 141 -4.66 16.56 0.82
C LYS A 141 -5.50 15.39 0.33
N VAL A 142 -6.41 15.72 -0.58
CA VAL A 142 -7.28 14.72 -1.19
C VAL A 142 -6.46 13.86 -2.15
N GLY A 143 -6.37 12.56 -1.89
CA GLY A 143 -5.70 11.60 -2.76
C GLY A 143 -6.51 11.25 -4.00
N HIS A 144 -6.67 12.19 -4.94
CA HIS A 144 -7.53 12.02 -6.11
C HIS A 144 -7.10 10.87 -7.03
N ARG A 145 -5.81 10.76 -7.34
CA ARG A 145 -5.27 9.73 -8.22
C ARG A 145 -5.31 8.36 -7.54
N ILE A 146 -4.97 8.31 -6.25
CA ILE A 146 -5.05 7.08 -5.45
C ILE A 146 -6.51 6.62 -5.34
N LYS A 147 -7.45 7.54 -5.09
CA LYS A 147 -8.89 7.23 -5.10
C LYS A 147 -9.32 6.62 -6.43
N ALA A 148 -8.97 7.26 -7.54
CA ALA A 148 -9.32 6.78 -8.87
C ALA A 148 -8.72 5.40 -9.17
N PHE A 149 -7.54 5.09 -8.64
CA PHE A 149 -6.90 3.78 -8.76
C PHE A 149 -7.64 2.71 -7.94
N VAL A 150 -7.94 2.99 -6.67
CA VAL A 150 -8.62 2.04 -5.78
C VAL A 150 -10.05 1.73 -6.26
N ASP A 151 -10.76 2.74 -6.79
CA ASP A 151 -12.13 2.59 -7.30
C ASP A 151 -12.23 1.64 -8.53
N LEU A 152 -11.11 1.29 -9.17
CA LEU A 152 -11.09 0.34 -10.28
C LEU A 152 -11.14 -1.13 -9.83
N PHE A 153 -10.86 -1.42 -8.55
CA PHE A 153 -10.86 -2.78 -8.02
C PHE A 153 -12.24 -3.16 -7.45
N SER A 154 -12.68 -4.39 -7.77
CA SER A 154 -13.85 -5.04 -7.16
C SER A 154 -13.66 -5.14 -5.65
N TYR A 155 -12.44 -5.43 -5.21
CA TYR A 155 -12.04 -5.45 -3.81
C TYR A 155 -11.21 -4.22 -3.42
N GLY A 156 -11.68 -3.04 -3.82
CA GLY A 156 -11.14 -1.74 -3.43
C GLY A 156 -11.85 -1.13 -2.22
N ARG A 157 -11.12 -0.47 -1.32
CA ARG A 157 -11.74 0.32 -0.24
C ARG A 157 -10.95 1.55 0.19
N ILE A 158 -11.65 2.65 0.43
CA ILE A 158 -11.08 3.92 0.87
C ILE A 158 -11.54 4.28 2.28
N GLY A 159 -10.59 4.59 3.15
CA GLY A 159 -10.75 5.08 4.52
C GLY A 159 -10.43 6.56 4.66
N ASP A 160 -10.12 6.99 5.88
CA ASP A 160 -9.70 8.36 6.19
C ASP A 160 -8.34 8.31 6.89
N VAL A 161 -7.32 8.93 6.32
CA VAL A 161 -5.99 9.04 6.96
C VAL A 161 -6.03 9.93 8.21
N CYS A 162 -7.03 10.77 8.37
CA CYS A 162 -7.18 11.63 9.54
C CYS A 162 -7.96 10.96 10.68
N ALA A 163 -8.40 9.71 10.53
CA ALA A 163 -9.08 8.99 11.59
C ALA A 163 -8.15 8.80 12.80
N GLY A 164 -8.61 9.13 14.00
CA GLY A 164 -7.84 8.91 15.23
C GLY A 164 -7.58 7.44 15.58
N ASP A 165 -8.24 6.51 14.88
CA ASP A 165 -8.03 5.07 14.98
C ASP A 165 -8.38 4.40 13.64
N TYR A 166 -7.47 3.59 13.09
CA TYR A 166 -7.67 2.84 11.85
C TYR A 166 -8.28 1.45 12.07
N ALA A 167 -8.38 0.97 13.31
CA ALA A 167 -8.91 -0.35 13.61
C ALA A 167 -10.34 -0.58 13.04
N PRO A 168 -11.27 0.39 13.11
CA PRO A 168 -12.59 0.23 12.48
C PRO A 168 -12.50 -0.01 10.96
N PHE A 169 -11.67 0.76 10.26
CA PHE A 169 -11.47 0.60 8.81
C PHE A 169 -10.95 -0.79 8.45
N PHE A 170 -9.94 -1.28 9.18
CA PHE A 170 -9.39 -2.61 8.93
C PHE A 170 -10.37 -3.72 9.30
N ASN A 171 -11.07 -3.61 10.43
CA ASN A 171 -12.09 -4.59 10.84
C ASN A 171 -13.19 -4.75 9.79
N GLU A 172 -13.67 -3.64 9.23
CA GLU A 172 -14.68 -3.69 8.18
C GLU A 172 -14.09 -4.20 6.85
N SER A 173 -12.78 -4.03 6.62
CA SER A 173 -12.10 -4.55 5.42
C SER A 173 -11.83 -6.05 5.48
N LEU A 174 -11.87 -6.68 6.66
CA LEU A 174 -11.70 -8.14 6.81
C LEU A 174 -12.74 -8.94 6.02
N ALA A 175 -13.99 -8.45 5.97
CA ALA A 175 -15.04 -9.11 5.19
C ALA A 175 -14.71 -9.12 3.70
N LEU A 176 -14.23 -7.99 3.17
CA LEU A 176 -13.80 -7.84 1.78
C LEU A 176 -12.62 -8.77 1.46
N ILE A 177 -11.62 -8.82 2.34
CA ILE A 177 -10.46 -9.71 2.20
C ILE A 177 -10.89 -11.18 2.25
N SER A 178 -11.80 -11.54 3.16
CA SER A 178 -12.32 -12.91 3.27
C SER A 178 -13.04 -13.34 1.99
N GLU A 179 -13.88 -12.47 1.42
CA GLU A 179 -14.58 -12.73 0.17
C GLU A 179 -13.60 -12.92 -1.00
N ALA A 180 -12.59 -12.04 -1.12
CA ALA A 180 -11.55 -12.18 -2.13
C ALA A 180 -10.75 -13.48 -1.98
N CYS A 181 -10.42 -13.88 -0.75
CA CYS A 181 -9.76 -15.14 -0.44
C CYS A 181 -10.60 -16.36 -0.85
N GLU A 182 -11.91 -16.35 -0.59
CA GLU A 182 -12.82 -17.43 -0.98
C GLU A 182 -12.97 -17.55 -2.51
N GLY A 183 -12.90 -16.42 -3.21
CA GLY A 183 -12.94 -16.33 -4.67
C GLY A 183 -11.58 -16.45 -5.37
N PHE A 184 -10.49 -16.66 -4.61
CA PHE A 184 -9.13 -16.65 -5.16
C PHE A 184 -8.92 -17.74 -6.22
N VAL A 185 -8.26 -17.37 -7.31
CA VAL A 185 -7.92 -18.29 -8.42
C VAL A 185 -6.39 -18.37 -8.55
N PRO A 186 -5.75 -19.49 -8.18
CA PRO A 186 -4.32 -19.67 -8.40
C PRO A 186 -3.95 -19.53 -9.88
N PHE A 187 -2.76 -19.00 -10.15
CA PHE A 187 -2.20 -18.88 -11.51
C PHE A 187 -0.82 -19.52 -11.58
N GLU A 188 -0.19 -19.52 -12.76
CA GLU A 188 1.19 -19.99 -13.00
C GLU A 188 2.08 -18.84 -13.46
#